data_AF-A0ABD2HBX4-F1
#
_entry.id   AF-A0ABD2HBX4-F1
#
_cell.length_a   1.000
_cell.length_b   1.000
_cell.length_c   1.000
_cell.angle_alpha   90.00
_cell.angle_beta   90.00
_cell.angle_gamma   90.00
#
_symmetry.space_group_name_H-M   'P 1'
#
loop_
_entity.id
_entity.type
_entity.pdbx_description
1 polymer ?
#
loop_
_entity_poly.entity_id
_entity_poly.type
_entity_poly.pdbx_seq_one_letter_code
_entity_poly.pdbx_strand_id
1 'polypeptide(L)'
;MAGALKEKQLVGHVYATLQAASCPLVKDLYLQEADSMLQLLCTPSQHRTGILSWICSSINPTVAYSEAKDPEVLIKEMSVLGQELMLCRAEDLDLIRGDASPHRQLRFLQQLLSLVPACEKSAGHRTDPETLLNELYAAENLPHFTQMLAPTLDPWPADIKDLRNSTKSSSHRSSREEAADVAALLQQAQSTLEKLQSEVCGQVAAEI
;
A
#
# COMPACT_ATOMS: atom_id res chain seq x y z
N MET A 1 -11.80 -30.85 -24.08
CA MET A 1 -11.71 -31.72 -22.88
C MET A 1 -10.53 -31.36 -21.97
N ALA A 2 -9.29 -31.19 -22.47
CA ALA A 2 -8.13 -30.88 -21.60
C ALA A 2 -8.12 -29.45 -20.98
N GLY A 3 -8.70 -28.45 -21.65
CA GLY A 3 -8.76 -27.06 -21.14
C GLY A 3 -9.67 -26.92 -19.90
N ALA A 4 -10.86 -27.52 -19.94
CA ALA A 4 -11.82 -27.48 -18.83
C ALA A 4 -11.26 -28.11 -17.54
N LEU A 5 -10.46 -29.18 -17.65
CA LEU A 5 -9.81 -29.79 -16.49
C LEU A 5 -8.81 -28.82 -15.83
N LYS A 6 -8.03 -28.11 -16.64
CA LYS A 6 -7.06 -27.12 -16.14
C LYS A 6 -7.74 -25.93 -15.47
N GLU A 7 -8.88 -25.47 -16.00
CA GLU A 7 -9.68 -24.41 -15.37
C GLU A 7 -10.24 -24.85 -14.02
N LYS A 8 -10.77 -26.08 -13.92
CA LYS A 8 -11.27 -26.63 -12.65
C LYS A 8 -10.18 -26.80 -11.59
N GLN A 9 -8.97 -27.15 -11.98
CA GLN A 9 -7.83 -27.20 -11.06
C GLN A 9 -7.40 -25.78 -10.63
N LEU A 10 -7.31 -24.86 -11.60
CA LEU A 10 -6.87 -23.50 -11.36
C LEU A 10 -7.83 -22.73 -10.45
N VAL A 11 -9.14 -22.87 -10.65
CA VAL A 11 -10.14 -22.20 -9.81
C VAL A 11 -10.09 -22.70 -8.37
N GLY A 12 -9.91 -24.01 -8.16
CA GLY A 12 -9.77 -24.59 -6.82
C GLY A 12 -8.52 -24.05 -6.11
N HIS A 13 -7.41 -23.92 -6.84
CA HIS A 13 -6.20 -23.30 -6.30
C HIS A 13 -6.40 -21.82 -5.95
N VAL A 14 -6.97 -21.01 -6.84
CA VAL A 14 -7.26 -19.59 -6.58
C VAL A 14 -8.18 -19.41 -5.38
N TYR A 15 -9.22 -20.25 -5.27
CA TYR A 15 -10.16 -20.22 -4.14
C TYR A 15 -9.48 -20.59 -2.81
N ALA A 16 -8.67 -21.65 -2.80
CA ALA A 16 -7.90 -22.03 -1.62
C ALA A 16 -6.91 -20.92 -1.20
N THR A 17 -6.29 -20.25 -2.17
CA THR A 17 -5.41 -19.11 -1.92
C THR A 17 -6.15 -17.92 -1.30
N LEU A 18 -7.37 -17.61 -1.75
CA LEU A 18 -8.22 -16.59 -1.13
C LEU A 18 -8.57 -16.94 0.32
N GLN A 19 -8.90 -18.20 0.60
CA GLN A 19 -9.15 -18.67 1.96
C GLN A 19 -7.89 -18.57 2.83
N ALA A 20 -6.73 -18.97 2.31
CA ALA A 20 -5.45 -18.90 3.02
C ALA A 20 -5.07 -17.45 3.35
N ALA A 21 -5.32 -16.52 2.42
CA ALA A 21 -5.16 -15.08 2.59
C ALA A 21 -6.23 -14.44 3.50
N SER A 22 -7.15 -15.24 4.04
CA SER A 22 -8.20 -14.81 4.97
C SER A 22 -9.12 -13.72 4.38
N CYS A 23 -9.40 -13.82 3.09
CA CYS A 23 -10.35 -12.94 2.41
C CYS A 23 -11.73 -13.05 3.09
N PRO A 24 -12.28 -11.94 3.64
CA PRO A 24 -13.50 -11.99 4.43
C PRO A 24 -14.73 -12.42 3.62
N LEU A 25 -14.71 -12.16 2.31
CA LEU A 25 -15.82 -12.44 1.41
C LEU A 25 -15.99 -13.93 1.10
N VAL A 26 -14.95 -14.76 1.31
CA VAL A 26 -15.02 -16.21 1.11
C VAL A 26 -14.93 -17.02 2.40
N LYS A 27 -14.76 -16.36 3.55
CA LYS A 27 -14.48 -17.01 4.83
C LYS A 27 -15.59 -17.98 5.26
N ASP A 28 -16.85 -17.61 5.01
CA ASP A 28 -18.03 -18.39 5.39
C ASP A 28 -18.64 -19.15 4.20
N LEU A 29 -17.97 -19.12 3.04
CA LEU A 29 -18.38 -19.86 1.85
C LEU A 29 -17.65 -21.21 1.82
N TYR A 30 -18.42 -22.30 1.93
CA TYR A 30 -17.91 -23.67 1.88
C TYR A 30 -18.12 -24.30 0.50
N LEU A 31 -17.69 -23.61 -0.56
CA LEU A 31 -17.78 -24.13 -1.92
C LEU A 31 -16.83 -25.32 -2.10
N GLN A 32 -17.35 -26.43 -2.64
CA GLN A 32 -16.58 -27.64 -2.96
C GLN A 32 -16.54 -27.89 -4.48
N GLU A 33 -17.60 -27.53 -5.21
CA GLU A 33 -17.64 -27.75 -6.65
C GLU A 33 -16.90 -26.64 -7.42
N ALA A 34 -16.05 -27.05 -8.36
CA ALA A 34 -15.32 -26.12 -9.23
C ALA A 34 -16.25 -25.22 -10.06
N ASP A 35 -17.43 -25.70 -10.43
CA ASP A 35 -18.39 -24.92 -11.23
C ASP A 35 -18.99 -23.77 -10.39
N SER A 36 -19.27 -24.01 -9.10
CA SER A 36 -19.69 -22.97 -8.15
C SER A 36 -18.58 -21.94 -7.91
N MET A 37 -17.33 -22.37 -7.79
CA MET A 37 -16.18 -21.47 -7.66
C MET A 37 -15.96 -20.64 -8.94
N LEU A 38 -16.16 -21.23 -10.13
CA LEU A 38 -16.07 -20.51 -11.41
C LEU A 38 -17.17 -19.46 -11.53
N GLN A 39 -18.39 -19.79 -11.13
CA GLN A 39 -19.49 -18.81 -11.08
C GLN A 39 -19.13 -17.65 -10.15
N LEU A 40 -18.60 -17.94 -8.95
CA LEU A 40 -18.20 -16.91 -7.99
C LEU A 40 -17.09 -16.00 -8.53
N LEU A 41 -16.04 -16.56 -9.11
CA LEU A 41 -14.80 -15.83 -9.43
C LEU A 41 -14.76 -15.28 -10.86
N CYS A 42 -15.50 -15.88 -11.79
CA CYS A 42 -15.41 -15.58 -13.22
C CYS A 42 -16.71 -15.06 -13.84
N THR A 43 -17.80 -14.94 -13.10
CA THR A 43 -19.05 -14.32 -13.59
C THR A 43 -19.22 -12.91 -13.01
N PRO A 44 -19.64 -11.92 -13.81
CA PRO A 44 -19.88 -10.57 -13.32
C PRO A 44 -20.90 -10.57 -12.19
N SER A 45 -20.48 -10.09 -11.02
CA SER A 45 -21.35 -9.94 -9.85
C SER A 45 -20.73 -8.97 -8.85
N GLN A 46 -21.56 -8.37 -7.99
CA GLN A 46 -21.07 -7.49 -6.92
C GLN A 46 -20.07 -8.21 -6.00
N HIS A 47 -20.33 -9.48 -5.69
CA HIS A 47 -19.46 -10.26 -4.82
C HIS A 47 -18.08 -10.49 -5.45
N ARG A 48 -18.04 -10.82 -6.74
CA ARG A 48 -16.79 -10.97 -7.52
C ARG A 48 -16.00 -9.66 -7.57
N THR A 49 -16.67 -8.53 -7.78
CA THR A 49 -16.05 -7.20 -7.74
C THR A 49 -15.51 -6.88 -6.34
N GLY A 50 -16.25 -7.23 -5.29
CA GLY A 50 -15.80 -7.10 -3.91
C GLY A 50 -14.53 -7.90 -3.62
N ILE A 51 -14.46 -9.15 -4.09
CA ILE A 51 -13.26 -9.99 -3.96
C ILE A 51 -12.08 -9.32 -4.67
N LEU A 52 -12.25 -8.91 -5.92
CA LEU A 52 -11.15 -8.28 -6.68
C LEU A 52 -10.69 -6.98 -6.02
N SER A 53 -11.63 -6.14 -5.57
CA SER A 53 -11.29 -4.89 -4.90
C SER A 53 -10.59 -5.11 -3.56
N TRP A 54 -10.97 -6.14 -2.80
CA TRP A 54 -10.24 -6.54 -1.59
C TRP A 54 -8.80 -6.97 -1.90
N ILE A 55 -8.59 -7.77 -2.95
CA ILE A 55 -7.23 -8.15 -3.39
C ILE A 55 -6.42 -6.90 -3.73
N CYS A 56 -6.97 -6.02 -4.58
CA CYS A 56 -6.31 -4.78 -4.99
C CYS A 56 -5.99 -3.88 -3.80
N SER A 57 -6.92 -3.72 -2.85
CA SER A 57 -6.72 -2.94 -1.62
C SER A 57 -5.64 -3.53 -0.71
N SER A 58 -5.50 -4.86 -0.71
CA SER A 58 -4.47 -5.56 0.06
C SER A 58 -3.07 -5.38 -0.52
N ILE A 59 -2.97 -5.05 -1.82
CA ILE A 59 -1.71 -4.74 -2.51
C ILE A 59 -1.42 -3.25 -2.43
N ASN A 60 -2.42 -2.40 -2.70
CA ASN A 60 -2.32 -0.95 -2.66
C ASN A 60 -3.52 -0.34 -1.91
N PRO A 61 -3.33 0.23 -0.71
CA PRO A 61 -4.41 0.79 0.12
C PRO A 61 -5.22 1.90 -0.56
N THR A 62 -4.68 2.55 -1.60
CA THR A 62 -5.39 3.62 -2.32
C THR A 62 -6.59 3.13 -3.12
N VAL A 63 -6.61 1.83 -3.49
CA VAL A 63 -7.68 1.21 -4.29
C VAL A 63 -8.84 0.71 -3.41
N ALA A 64 -9.02 1.33 -2.24
CA ALA A 64 -10.03 0.94 -1.27
C ALA A 64 -11.44 0.94 -1.88
N TYR A 65 -12.11 -0.19 -1.73
CA TYR A 65 -13.55 -0.31 -1.96
C TYR A 65 -14.30 0.60 -0.99
N SER A 66 -15.24 1.38 -1.51
CA SER A 66 -16.27 2.04 -0.70
C SER A 66 -17.60 1.82 -1.40
N GLU A 67 -18.63 1.43 -0.65
CA GLU A 67 -19.98 1.22 -1.21
C GLU A 67 -20.56 2.50 -1.82
N ALA A 68 -20.02 3.67 -1.47
CA ALA A 68 -20.41 4.96 -2.04
C ALA A 68 -19.64 5.35 -3.31
N LYS A 69 -18.59 4.61 -3.68
CA LYS A 69 -17.83 4.87 -4.93
C LYS A 69 -18.63 4.37 -6.13
N ASP A 70 -18.64 5.17 -7.19
CA ASP A 70 -19.17 4.76 -8.50
C ASP A 70 -18.47 3.48 -8.98
N PRO A 71 -19.21 2.39 -9.28
CA PRO A 71 -18.63 1.13 -9.76
C PRO A 71 -17.71 1.29 -10.97
N GLU A 72 -18.01 2.23 -11.87
CA GLU A 72 -17.20 2.48 -13.07
C GLU A 72 -15.84 3.12 -12.75
N VAL A 73 -15.80 3.99 -11.74
CA VAL A 73 -14.54 4.57 -11.24
C VAL A 73 -13.68 3.48 -10.62
N LEU A 74 -14.27 2.64 -9.78
CA LEU A 74 -13.55 1.53 -9.14
C LEU A 74 -12.98 0.54 -10.17
N ILE A 75 -13.74 0.18 -11.20
CA ILE A 75 -13.28 -0.70 -12.28
C ILE A 75 -12.04 -0.10 -12.98
N LYS A 76 -12.04 1.21 -13.24
CA LYS A 76 -10.89 1.91 -13.82
C LYS A 76 -9.70 1.97 -12.87
N GLU A 77 -9.91 2.25 -11.58
CA GLU A 77 -8.84 2.22 -10.58
C GLU A 77 -8.17 0.83 -10.53
N MET A 78 -8.96 -0.24 -10.55
CA MET A 78 -8.44 -1.62 -10.58
C MET A 78 -7.72 -1.96 -11.89
N SER A 79 -8.16 -1.43 -13.05
CA SER A 79 -7.45 -1.65 -14.32
C SER A 79 -6.13 -0.89 -14.40
N VAL A 80 -6.08 0.32 -13.84
CA VAL A 80 -4.84 1.11 -13.70
C VAL A 80 -3.85 0.38 -12.79
N LEU A 81 -4.27 -0.11 -11.62
CA LEU A 81 -3.41 -0.91 -10.76
C LEU A 81 -2.90 -2.17 -11.50
N GLY A 82 -3.79 -2.86 -12.22
CA GLY A 82 -3.40 -4.02 -13.02
C GLY A 82 -2.37 -3.67 -14.12
N GLN A 83 -2.44 -2.48 -14.71
CA GLN A 83 -1.46 -1.98 -15.67
C GLN A 83 -0.12 -1.63 -15.01
N GLU A 84 -0.13 -0.95 -13.88
CA GLU A 84 1.08 -0.61 -13.11
C GLU A 84 1.85 -1.88 -12.70
N LEU A 85 1.11 -2.94 -12.37
CA LEU A 85 1.65 -4.27 -12.06
C LEU A 85 1.97 -5.12 -13.30
N MET A 86 1.75 -4.58 -14.51
CA MET A 86 1.96 -5.28 -15.80
C MET A 86 1.17 -6.59 -15.94
N LEU A 87 0.00 -6.68 -15.33
CA LEU A 87 -0.88 -7.86 -15.36
C LEU A 87 -2.00 -7.74 -16.40
N CYS A 88 -2.42 -6.52 -16.73
CA CYS A 88 -3.39 -6.22 -17.78
C CYS A 88 -3.13 -4.84 -18.40
N ARG A 89 -3.91 -4.45 -19.40
CA ARG A 89 -3.92 -3.09 -19.97
C ARG A 89 -5.00 -2.24 -19.30
N ALA A 90 -4.89 -0.91 -19.35
CA ALA A 90 -5.93 -0.02 -18.84
C ALA A 90 -7.30 -0.24 -19.51
N GLU A 91 -7.30 -0.68 -20.76
CA GLU A 91 -8.51 -0.92 -21.56
C GLU A 91 -9.15 -2.30 -21.32
N ASP A 92 -8.48 -3.20 -20.57
CA ASP A 92 -8.97 -4.55 -20.26
C ASP A 92 -10.07 -4.53 -19.19
N LEU A 93 -11.10 -3.69 -19.37
CA LEU A 93 -12.21 -3.55 -18.42
C LEU A 93 -13.08 -4.81 -18.37
N ASP A 94 -13.12 -5.58 -19.45
CA ASP A 94 -13.78 -6.90 -19.54
C ASP A 94 -13.18 -7.88 -18.53
N LEU A 95 -11.86 -7.83 -18.33
CA LEU A 95 -11.15 -8.64 -17.34
C LEU A 95 -11.52 -8.24 -15.91
N ILE A 96 -11.68 -6.94 -15.66
CA ILE A 96 -12.05 -6.40 -14.34
C ILE A 96 -13.54 -6.58 -14.04
N ARG A 97 -14.43 -6.57 -15.03
CA ARG A 97 -15.87 -6.83 -14.86
C ARG A 97 -16.21 -8.30 -14.72
N GLY A 98 -15.40 -9.15 -15.34
CA GLY A 98 -15.59 -10.59 -15.36
C GLY A 98 -16.24 -11.12 -16.64
N ASP A 99 -16.16 -10.37 -17.73
CA ASP A 99 -16.67 -10.75 -19.06
C ASP A 99 -15.62 -11.50 -19.90
N ALA A 100 -14.35 -11.44 -19.51
CA ALA A 100 -13.26 -12.16 -20.15
C ALA A 100 -13.38 -13.69 -19.98
N SER A 101 -12.59 -14.48 -20.73
CA SER A 101 -12.61 -15.93 -20.58
C SER A 101 -12.22 -16.38 -19.15
N PRO A 102 -12.84 -17.44 -18.59
CA PRO A 102 -12.54 -17.90 -17.23
C PRO A 102 -11.05 -18.15 -17.00
N HIS A 103 -10.37 -18.80 -17.95
CA HIS A 103 -8.93 -18.99 -17.86
C HIS A 103 -8.13 -17.69 -17.69
N ARG A 104 -8.43 -16.64 -18.48
CA ARG A 104 -7.75 -15.34 -18.39
C ARG A 104 -8.01 -14.67 -17.04
N GLN A 105 -9.26 -14.69 -16.59
CA GLN A 105 -9.64 -14.15 -15.28
C GLN A 105 -8.93 -14.85 -14.12
N LEU A 106 -8.89 -16.18 -14.14
CA LEU A 106 -8.23 -16.96 -13.09
C LEU A 106 -6.72 -16.75 -13.06
N ARG A 107 -6.07 -16.63 -14.21
CA ARG A 107 -4.63 -16.33 -14.28
C ARG A 107 -4.34 -14.94 -13.70
N PHE A 108 -5.15 -13.95 -14.05
CA PHE A 108 -5.06 -12.61 -13.50
C PHE A 108 -5.23 -12.60 -11.97
N LEU A 109 -6.28 -13.26 -11.45
CA LEU A 109 -6.51 -13.38 -10.00
C LEU A 109 -5.37 -14.10 -9.29
N GLN A 110 -4.85 -15.19 -9.87
CA GLN A 110 -3.71 -15.92 -9.33
C GLN A 110 -2.46 -15.02 -9.21
N GLN A 111 -2.19 -14.21 -10.25
CA GLN A 111 -1.05 -13.29 -10.25
C GLN A 111 -1.23 -12.19 -9.19
N LEU A 112 -2.41 -11.58 -9.09
CA LEU A 112 -2.69 -10.59 -8.05
C LEU A 112 -2.53 -11.19 -6.65
N LEU A 113 -3.07 -12.38 -6.39
CA LEU A 113 -2.98 -13.03 -5.08
C LEU A 113 -1.53 -13.36 -4.68
N SER A 114 -0.64 -13.61 -5.64
CA SER A 114 0.79 -13.80 -5.35
C SER A 114 1.47 -12.56 -4.78
N LEU A 115 0.88 -11.39 -4.95
CA LEU A 115 1.36 -10.10 -4.44
C LEU A 115 0.74 -9.74 -3.08
N VAL A 116 -0.24 -10.52 -2.60
CA VAL A 116 -0.90 -10.24 -1.31
C VAL A 116 0.02 -10.68 -0.17
N PRO A 117 0.43 -9.77 0.74
CA PRO A 117 1.43 -10.04 1.80
C PRO A 117 1.06 -11.16 2.80
N ALA A 118 -0.19 -11.62 2.80
CA ALA A 118 -0.71 -12.65 3.70
C ALA A 118 -0.70 -14.07 3.11
N CYS A 119 -0.36 -14.22 1.83
CA CYS A 119 -0.38 -15.52 1.15
C CYS A 119 0.85 -16.40 1.46
N GLU A 120 1.91 -15.83 2.05
CA GLU A 120 3.14 -16.54 2.40
C GLU A 120 2.99 -17.31 3.73
N LYS A 121 2.29 -18.44 3.70
CA LYS A 121 2.39 -19.43 4.79
C LYS A 121 3.46 -20.49 4.56
N SER A 122 4.23 -20.39 3.48
CA SER A 122 5.26 -21.39 3.14
C SER A 122 6.55 -20.77 2.59
N ALA A 123 7.16 -19.82 3.29
CA ALA A 123 8.61 -19.64 3.29
C ALA A 123 8.99 -18.63 4.38
N GLY A 124 9.70 -19.11 5.41
CA GLY A 124 10.39 -18.25 6.37
C GLY A 124 9.51 -17.66 7.45
N HIS A 125 9.94 -17.86 8.69
CA HIS A 125 9.69 -16.97 9.82
C HIS A 125 9.50 -15.52 9.33
N ARG A 126 8.43 -14.81 9.74
CA ARG A 126 8.47 -13.34 9.65
C ARG A 126 9.66 -12.92 10.50
N THR A 127 10.81 -12.76 9.87
CA THR A 127 12.02 -12.32 10.53
C THR A 127 11.68 -10.96 11.10
N ASP A 128 11.74 -10.87 12.42
CA ASP A 128 11.46 -9.66 13.17
C ASP A 128 12.17 -8.48 12.48
N PRO A 129 11.47 -7.36 12.18
CA PRO A 129 12.07 -6.24 11.45
C PRO A 129 13.41 -5.78 12.02
N GLU A 130 13.57 -5.87 13.35
CA GLU A 130 14.82 -5.56 14.04
C GLU A 130 15.92 -6.58 13.72
N THR A 131 15.61 -7.87 13.67
CA THR A 131 16.56 -8.91 13.24
C THR A 131 17.05 -8.73 11.80
N LEU A 132 16.17 -8.33 10.86
CA LEU A 132 16.59 -8.02 9.48
C LEU A 132 17.48 -6.77 9.40
N LEU A 133 17.14 -5.73 10.17
CA LEU A 133 17.97 -4.53 10.27
C LEU A 133 19.34 -4.88 10.85
N ASN A 134 19.39 -5.69 11.90
CA ASN A 134 20.64 -6.13 12.51
C ASN A 134 21.49 -6.97 11.55
N GLU A 135 20.88 -7.80 10.71
CA GLU A 135 21.57 -8.56 9.67
C GLU A 135 22.14 -7.63 8.57
N LEU A 136 21.38 -6.62 8.14
CA LEU A 136 21.84 -5.62 7.17
C LEU A 136 23.01 -4.77 7.70
N TYR A 137 22.99 -4.42 8.98
CA TYR A 137 24.05 -3.64 9.64
C TYR A 137 25.17 -4.51 10.23
N ALA A 138 25.12 -5.83 10.09
CA ALA A 138 26.18 -6.72 10.51
C ALA A 138 27.49 -6.34 9.80
N ALA A 139 28.62 -6.45 10.52
CA ALA A 139 29.92 -6.02 10.02
C ALA A 139 30.33 -6.67 8.68
N GLU A 140 29.85 -7.89 8.43
CA GLU A 140 30.05 -8.64 7.19
C GLU A 140 29.23 -8.11 6.01
N ASN A 141 28.04 -7.56 6.25
CA ASN A 141 27.13 -7.06 5.21
C ASN A 141 27.26 -5.55 4.98
N LEU A 142 27.81 -4.82 5.95
CA LEU A 142 27.95 -3.36 5.90
C LEU A 142 28.68 -2.82 4.66
N PRO A 143 29.76 -3.44 4.14
CA PRO A 143 30.41 -2.98 2.92
C PRO A 143 29.50 -3.09 1.69
N HIS A 144 28.74 -4.19 1.58
CA HIS A 144 27.79 -4.42 0.50
C HIS A 144 26.61 -3.45 0.58
N PHE A 145 26.09 -3.22 1.79
CA PHE A 145 25.04 -2.24 2.04
C PHE A 145 25.49 -0.81 1.67
N THR A 146 26.72 -0.43 2.06
CA THR A 146 27.29 0.88 1.74
C THR A 146 27.43 1.08 0.23
N GLN A 147 27.85 0.04 -0.49
CA GLN A 147 27.94 0.07 -1.96
C GLN A 147 26.57 0.22 -2.63
N MET A 148 25.52 -0.39 -2.07
CA MET A 148 24.15 -0.24 -2.57
C MET A 148 23.59 1.17 -2.35
N LEU A 149 23.94 1.83 -1.24
CA LEU A 149 23.56 3.22 -0.96
C LEU A 149 24.30 4.24 -1.83
N ALA A 150 25.46 3.87 -2.37
CA ALA A 150 26.29 4.70 -3.23
C ALA A 150 26.58 4.00 -4.58
N PRO A 151 25.55 3.78 -5.42
CA PRO A 151 25.74 3.11 -6.69
C PRO A 151 26.64 3.95 -7.60
N THR A 152 27.51 3.29 -8.35
CA THR A 152 28.44 3.95 -9.29
C THR A 152 27.71 4.58 -10.48
N LEU A 153 26.54 4.03 -10.82
CA LEU A 153 25.63 4.58 -11.81
C LEU A 153 24.56 5.37 -11.09
N ASP A 154 24.34 6.61 -11.50
CA ASP A 154 23.23 7.40 -11.01
C ASP A 154 21.93 6.83 -11.61
N PRO A 155 21.03 6.23 -10.79
CA PRO A 155 19.84 5.56 -11.30
C PRO A 155 18.77 6.55 -11.79
N TRP A 156 18.95 7.86 -11.58
CA TRP A 156 17.95 8.87 -11.90
C TRP A 156 18.16 9.47 -13.30
N PRO A 157 17.12 9.52 -14.15
CA PRO A 157 17.08 10.34 -15.35
C PRO A 157 17.37 11.82 -15.05
N ALA A 158 17.93 12.55 -16.03
CA ALA A 158 18.38 13.94 -15.85
C ALA A 158 17.27 14.87 -15.33
N ASP A 159 16.06 14.67 -15.85
CA ASP A 159 14.80 15.34 -15.53
C ASP A 159 14.40 15.19 -14.05
N ILE A 160 14.76 14.09 -13.38
CA ILE A 160 14.51 13.90 -11.93
C ILE A 160 15.60 14.55 -11.08
N LYS A 161 16.84 14.64 -11.58
CA LYS A 161 17.95 15.29 -10.87
C LYS A 161 17.70 16.78 -10.68
N ASP A 162 17.17 17.43 -11.70
CA ASP A 162 16.84 18.86 -11.66
C ASP A 162 15.79 19.18 -10.59
N LEU A 163 14.80 18.30 -10.42
CA LEU A 163 13.80 18.41 -9.37
C LEU A 163 14.43 18.28 -7.98
N ARG A 164 15.26 17.26 -7.76
CA ARG A 164 15.95 17.03 -6.48
C ARG A 164 16.87 18.19 -6.08
N ASN A 165 17.59 18.76 -7.05
CA ASN A 165 18.49 19.88 -6.81
C ASN A 165 17.73 21.19 -6.53
N SER A 166 16.56 21.36 -7.16
CA SER A 166 15.64 22.47 -6.87
C SER A 166 15.07 22.39 -5.44
N THR A 167 14.69 21.18 -4.99
CA THR A 167 14.19 20.97 -3.61
C THR A 167 15.27 21.18 -2.55
N LYS A 168 16.51 20.75 -2.79
CA LYS A 168 17.63 20.99 -1.86
C LYS A 168 17.95 22.48 -1.67
N SER A 169 17.80 23.28 -2.73
CA SER A 169 18.02 24.74 -2.63
C SER A 169 16.89 25.47 -1.90
N SER A 170 15.66 24.91 -1.92
CA SER A 170 14.50 25.45 -1.20
C SER A 170 14.47 25.04 0.28
N SER A 171 14.76 23.77 0.59
CA SER A 171 14.68 23.20 1.95
C SER A 171 15.71 23.77 2.93
N HIS A 172 16.90 24.16 2.45
CA HIS A 172 17.91 24.78 3.33
C HIS A 172 17.57 26.22 3.75
N ARG A 173 16.63 26.90 3.08
CA ARG A 173 16.19 28.25 3.48
C ARG A 173 15.03 28.21 4.47
N SER A 174 14.03 27.36 4.27
CA SER A 174 12.83 27.34 5.13
C SER A 174 13.12 26.86 6.55
N SER A 175 13.93 25.80 6.71
CA SER A 175 14.16 25.17 8.02
C SER A 175 14.92 26.06 9.01
N ARG A 176 15.79 26.96 8.53
CA ARG A 176 16.56 27.88 9.39
C ARG A 176 15.73 29.10 9.81
N GLU A 177 14.81 29.53 8.95
CA GLU A 177 13.93 30.68 9.17
C GLU A 177 12.78 30.32 10.11
N GLU A 178 12.16 29.14 9.95
CA GLU A 178 11.14 28.61 10.87
C GLU A 178 11.69 28.38 12.29
N ALA A 179 12.92 27.87 12.42
CA ALA A 179 13.54 27.65 13.73
C ALA A 179 13.82 28.96 14.50
N ALA A 180 14.12 30.05 13.78
CA ALA A 180 14.32 31.37 14.38
C ALA A 180 12.99 32.00 14.82
N ASP A 181 11.92 31.80 14.06
CA ASP A 181 10.57 32.31 14.35
C ASP A 181 9.94 31.63 15.57
N VAL A 182 10.10 30.30 15.69
CA VAL A 182 9.63 29.55 16.87
C VAL A 182 10.37 29.97 18.15
N ALA A 183 11.68 30.26 18.06
CA ALA A 183 12.46 30.72 19.20
C ALA A 183 12.01 32.11 19.67
N ALA A 184 11.65 33.02 18.75
CA ALA A 184 11.13 34.34 19.08
C ALA A 184 9.75 34.25 19.76
N LEU A 185 8.85 33.38 19.27
CA LEU A 185 7.55 33.15 19.88
C LEU A 185 7.65 32.57 21.29
N LEU A 186 8.60 31.66 21.54
CA LEU A 186 8.84 31.11 22.87
C LEU A 186 9.35 32.17 23.85
N GLN A 187 10.29 33.02 23.43
CA GLN A 187 10.77 34.14 24.25
C GLN A 187 9.65 35.14 24.55
N GLN A 188 8.80 35.43 23.56
CA GLN A 188 7.66 36.30 23.75
C GLN A 188 6.66 35.70 24.75
N ALA A 189 6.31 34.41 24.63
CA ALA A 189 5.43 33.72 25.55
C ALA A 189 6.00 33.66 26.98
N GLN A 190 7.31 33.50 27.12
CA GLN A 190 7.97 33.51 28.42
C GLN A 190 7.91 34.91 29.07
N SER A 191 8.17 35.97 28.29
CA SER A 191 8.12 37.35 28.78
C SER A 191 6.70 37.77 29.21
N THR A 192 5.66 37.30 28.52
CA THR A 192 4.27 37.59 28.88
C THR A 192 3.85 36.85 30.14
N LEU A 193 4.28 35.60 30.32
CA LEU A 193 4.05 34.85 31.55
C LEU A 193 4.71 35.52 32.76
N GLU A 194 5.97 35.95 32.65
CA GLU A 194 6.67 36.65 33.73
C GLU A 194 6.00 37.99 34.09
N LYS A 195 5.51 38.72 33.09
CA LYS A 195 4.77 39.97 33.30
C LYS A 195 3.45 39.74 34.02
N LEU A 196 2.67 38.75 33.59
CA LEU A 196 1.40 38.40 34.24
C LEU A 196 1.63 37.89 35.67
N GLN A 197 2.67 37.09 35.89
CA GLN A 197 3.03 36.61 37.23
C GLN A 197 3.39 37.78 38.17
N SER A 198 4.07 38.80 37.64
CA SER A 198 4.42 40.02 38.38
C SER A 198 3.18 40.87 38.71
N GLU A 199 2.23 41.00 37.77
CA GLU A 199 0.96 41.70 38.00
C GLU A 199 0.08 41.00 39.04
N VAL A 200 -0.01 39.67 38.99
CA VAL A 200 -0.79 38.86 39.95
C VAL A 200 -0.16 38.91 41.35
N CYS A 201 1.17 38.81 41.48
CA CYS A 201 1.84 38.98 42.77
C CYS A 201 1.74 40.40 43.33
N GLY A 202 1.71 41.42 42.47
CA GLY A 202 1.54 42.83 42.87
C GLY A 202 0.13 43.14 43.37
N GLN A 203 -0.90 42.50 42.81
CA GLN A 203 -2.30 42.68 43.24
C GLN A 203 -2.59 41.98 44.59
N VAL A 204 -1.99 40.82 44.85
CA VAL A 204 -2.16 40.11 46.13
C VAL A 204 -1.49 40.85 47.31
N ALA A 205 -0.46 41.66 47.06
CA ALA A 205 0.20 42.47 48.09
C ALA A 205 -0.53 43.79 48.43
N ALA A 206 -1.55 44.19 47.66
CA ALA A 206 -2.32 45.41 47.88
C ALA A 206 -3.66 45.17 48.62
N GLU A 207 -4.03 43.91 48.87
CA GLU A 207 -5.27 43.50 49.57
C GLU A 207 -5.01 42.83 50.95
N ILE A 208 -3.81 42.97 51.52
CA ILE A 208 -3.50 42.66 52.93
C ILE A 208 -3.10 43.95 53.64
#